data_AF-A0A4R4EK48-F1
#
_entry.id   AF-A0A4R4EK48-F1
#
_cell.length_a   1.000
_cell.length_b   1.000
_cell.length_c   1.000
_cell.angle_alpha   90.00
_cell.angle_beta   90.00
_cell.angle_gamma   90.00
#
_symmetry.space_group_name_H-M   'P 1'
#
loop_
_entity.id
_entity.type
_entity.pdbx_description
1 polymer ?
#
loop_
_entity_poly.entity_id
_entity_poly.type
_entity_poly.pdbx_seq_one_letter_code
_entity_poly.pdbx_strand_id
1 'polypeptide(L)'
;MEFDSIRPVISGLLGGTIASWLVARWARTLPSHYGAVPRESLLRRHRVAVYTSNGLFLGGLGFALWLYTAGGFAETDPRPMAIGYGIASTGPLLALTLISLVTGRSIREAYVAFAWGQGSPIWATHGILVPGVVALIWGLAKLGT
;
A
#
# COMPACT_ATOMS: atom_id res chain seq x y z
N MET A 1 25.47 1.98 23.27
CA MET A 1 24.13 1.92 22.64
C MET A 1 23.57 0.55 22.95
N GLU A 2 22.48 0.48 23.69
CA GLU A 2 21.82 -0.80 24.00
C GLU A 2 21.34 -1.46 22.71
N PHE A 3 21.52 -2.78 22.63
CA PHE A 3 21.19 -3.60 21.47
C PHE A 3 19.72 -3.41 21.02
N ASP A 4 18.84 -3.05 21.97
CA ASP A 4 17.41 -2.80 21.77
C ASP A 4 17.10 -1.54 20.95
N SER A 5 17.96 -0.51 20.97
CA SER A 5 17.75 0.71 20.18
C SER A 5 18.08 0.55 18.69
N ILE A 6 18.96 -0.40 18.35
CA ILE A 6 19.44 -0.62 16.97
C ILE A 6 18.56 -1.65 16.25
N ARG A 7 17.93 -2.57 16.99
CA ARG A 7 17.10 -3.64 16.45
C ARG A 7 15.98 -3.17 15.50
N PRO A 8 15.23 -2.09 15.77
CA PRO A 8 14.21 -1.59 14.85
C PRO A 8 14.82 -1.14 13.51
N VAL A 9 15.95 -0.45 13.56
CA VAL A 9 16.67 0.02 12.36
C VAL A 9 17.14 -1.16 11.52
N ILE A 10 17.75 -2.17 12.14
CA ILE A 10 18.19 -3.39 11.44
C ILE A 10 17.00 -4.12 10.83
N SER A 11 15.89 -4.27 11.57
CA SER A 11 14.70 -4.95 11.08
C SER A 11 14.08 -4.22 9.88
N GLY A 12 14.05 -2.89 9.91
CA GLY A 12 13.57 -2.05 8.81
C GLY A 12 14.47 -2.16 7.58
N LEU A 13 15.80 -2.14 7.77
CA LEU A 13 16.77 -2.32 6.68
C LEU A 13 16.62 -3.70 6.04
N LEU A 14 16.58 -4.78 6.84
CA LEU A 14 16.38 -6.14 6.34
C LEU A 14 15.05 -6.27 5.59
N GLY A 15 13.97 -5.75 6.15
CA GLY A 15 12.65 -5.73 5.52
C GLY A 15 12.68 -4.99 4.17
N GLY A 16 13.31 -3.82 4.12
CA GLY A 16 13.48 -3.02 2.91
C GLY A 16 14.33 -3.72 1.85
N THR A 17 15.44 -4.37 2.24
CA THR A 17 16.28 -5.16 1.32
C THR A 17 15.52 -6.34 0.74
N ILE A 18 14.81 -7.11 1.57
CA ILE A 18 14.00 -8.25 1.11
C ILE A 18 12.90 -7.78 0.17
N ALA A 19 12.16 -6.71 0.53
CA ALA A 19 11.11 -6.15 -0.31
C ALA A 19 11.67 -5.69 -1.67
N SER A 20 12.81 -4.99 -1.67
CA SER A 20 13.46 -4.50 -2.89
C SER A 20 13.93 -5.65 -3.78
N TRP A 21 14.51 -6.70 -3.18
CA TRP A 21 14.93 -7.91 -3.89
C TRP A 21 13.74 -8.65 -4.51
N LEU A 22 12.64 -8.80 -3.77
CA LEU A 22 11.41 -9.41 -4.28
C LEU A 22 10.82 -8.62 -5.44
N VAL A 23 10.71 -7.30 -5.31
CA VAL A 23 10.23 -6.42 -6.39
C VAL A 23 11.13 -6.54 -7.62
N ALA A 24 12.46 -6.50 -7.46
CA ALA A 24 13.39 -6.67 -8.57
C ALA A 24 13.24 -8.04 -9.24
N ARG A 25 13.01 -9.10 -8.44
CA ARG A 25 12.80 -10.46 -8.94
C ARG A 25 11.49 -10.60 -9.71
N TRP A 26 10.41 -9.98 -9.23
CA TRP A 26 9.11 -10.01 -9.86
C TRP A 26 9.03 -9.15 -11.10
N ALA A 27 9.61 -7.95 -11.08
CA ALA A 27 9.61 -7.01 -12.20
C ALA A 27 10.18 -7.63 -13.48
N ARG A 28 11.17 -8.53 -13.36
CA ARG A 28 11.76 -9.30 -14.48
C ARG A 28 10.81 -10.32 -15.10
N THR A 29 9.81 -10.76 -14.36
CA THR A 29 8.84 -11.78 -14.78
C THR A 29 7.44 -11.22 -15.04
N LEU A 30 7.27 -9.90 -14.92
CA LEU A 30 5.97 -9.29 -15.20
C LEU A 30 5.65 -9.35 -16.70
N PRO A 31 4.37 -9.60 -17.05
CA PRO A 31 3.94 -9.54 -18.45
C PRO A 31 4.20 -8.16 -19.06
N SER A 32 4.57 -8.15 -20.34
CA SER A 32 4.73 -6.91 -21.13
C SER A 32 3.38 -6.35 -21.61
N HIS A 33 2.32 -7.16 -21.62
CA HIS A 33 1.00 -6.82 -22.15
C HIS A 33 -0.11 -7.31 -21.23
N TYR A 34 -1.18 -6.53 -21.13
CA TYR A 34 -2.44 -6.92 -20.51
C TYR A 34 -3.52 -6.97 -21.60
N GLY A 35 -3.91 -8.19 -22.01
CA GLY A 35 -4.69 -8.37 -23.23
C GLY A 35 -3.94 -7.80 -24.44
N ALA A 36 -4.56 -6.89 -25.18
CA ALA A 36 -3.96 -6.21 -26.33
C ALA A 36 -3.20 -4.92 -25.96
N VAL A 37 -3.16 -4.51 -24.69
CA VAL A 37 -2.59 -3.23 -24.27
C VAL A 37 -1.17 -3.39 -23.73
N PRO A 38 -0.17 -2.70 -24.28
CA PRO A 38 1.19 -2.70 -23.74
C PRO A 38 1.25 -2.11 -22.33
N ARG A 39 2.11 -2.65 -21.47
CA ARG A 39 2.32 -2.22 -20.09
C ARG A 39 2.57 -0.72 -19.97
N GLU A 40 3.44 -0.15 -20.80
CA GLU A 40 3.76 1.29 -20.75
C GLU A 40 2.55 2.17 -21.06
N SER A 41 1.73 1.76 -22.02
CA SER A 41 0.49 2.46 -22.37
C SER A 41 -0.52 2.37 -21.23
N LEU A 42 -0.62 1.21 -20.57
CA LEU A 42 -1.45 1.02 -19.39
C LEU A 42 -1.02 1.92 -18.23
N LEU A 43 0.29 1.96 -17.91
CA LEU A 43 0.86 2.80 -16.87
C LEU A 43 0.67 4.29 -17.15
N ARG A 44 0.91 4.74 -18.38
CA ARG A 44 0.69 6.14 -18.78
C ARG A 44 -0.78 6.52 -18.67
N ARG A 45 -1.68 5.65 -19.14
CA ARG A 45 -3.14 5.87 -19.07
C ARG A 45 -3.59 6.04 -17.62
N HIS A 46 -3.13 5.19 -16.71
CA HIS A 46 -3.56 5.19 -15.30
C HIS A 46 -2.62 5.95 -14.34
N ARG A 47 -1.66 6.73 -14.86
CA ARG A 47 -0.62 7.41 -14.06
C ARG A 47 -1.17 8.22 -12.88
N VAL A 48 -2.28 8.93 -13.08
CA VAL A 48 -2.90 9.77 -12.05
C VAL A 48 -3.40 8.89 -10.91
N ALA A 49 -4.13 7.83 -11.22
CA ALA A 49 -4.62 6.89 -10.22
C ALA A 49 -3.47 6.24 -9.45
N VAL A 50 -2.38 5.86 -10.14
CA VAL A 50 -1.18 5.28 -9.51
C VAL A 50 -0.48 6.28 -8.58
N TYR A 51 -0.23 7.51 -9.04
CA TYR A 51 0.44 8.52 -8.22
C TYR A 51 -0.41 8.94 -7.00
N THR A 52 -1.71 9.15 -7.19
CA THR A 52 -2.61 9.45 -6.07
C THR A 52 -2.64 8.30 -5.06
N SER A 53 -2.69 7.06 -5.54
CA SER A 53 -2.64 5.88 -4.67
C SER A 53 -1.34 5.81 -3.86
N ASN A 54 -0.19 6.04 -4.49
CA ASN A 54 1.10 6.09 -3.78
C ASN A 54 1.14 7.22 -2.75
N GLY A 55 0.63 8.41 -3.10
CA GLY A 55 0.54 9.53 -2.18
C GLY A 55 -0.32 9.22 -0.96
N LEU A 56 -1.48 8.60 -1.16
CA LEU A 56 -2.36 8.17 -0.07
C LEU A 56 -1.75 7.07 0.78
N PHE A 57 -1.04 6.11 0.17
CA PHE A 57 -0.35 5.07 0.91
C PHE A 57 0.70 5.66 1.85
N LEU A 58 1.59 6.51 1.33
CA LEU A 58 2.64 7.18 2.11
C LEU A 58 2.05 8.13 3.16
N GLY A 59 1.01 8.89 2.80
CA GLY A 59 0.30 9.76 3.73
C GLY A 59 -0.35 8.97 4.86
N GLY A 60 -0.97 7.82 4.56
CA GLY A 60 -1.56 6.93 5.56
C GLY A 60 -0.51 6.30 6.49
N LEU A 61 0.66 5.92 5.96
CA LEU A 61 1.77 5.46 6.80
C LEU A 61 2.29 6.57 7.73
N GLY A 62 2.42 7.80 7.22
CA GLY A 62 2.76 8.96 8.05
C GLY A 62 1.72 9.22 9.15
N PHE A 63 0.43 9.08 8.81
CA PHE A 63 -0.66 9.17 9.78
C PHE A 63 -0.59 8.06 10.85
N ALA A 64 -0.21 6.84 10.47
CA ALA A 64 0.00 5.74 11.42
C ALA A 64 1.05 6.08 12.48
N LEU A 65 2.18 6.64 12.03
CA LEU A 65 3.26 7.08 12.93
C LEU A 65 2.80 8.21 13.84
N TRP A 66 2.03 9.16 13.30
CA TRP A 66 1.46 10.25 14.07
C TRP A 66 0.47 9.78 15.13
N LEU A 67 -0.34 8.75 14.87
CA LEU A 67 -1.26 8.20 15.87
C LEU A 67 -0.51 7.63 17.09
N TYR A 68 0.65 7.02 16.91
CA TYR A 68 1.46 6.52 18.02
C TYR A 68 2.09 7.63 18.86
N THR A 69 2.45 8.76 18.25
CA THR A 69 3.12 9.85 18.96
C THR A 69 2.15 10.86 19.58
N ALA A 70 1.02 11.13 18.92
CA ALA A 70 0.09 12.19 19.29
C ALA A 70 -1.32 11.68 19.65
N GLY A 71 -1.63 10.40 19.39
CA GLY A 71 -2.97 9.84 19.60
C GLY A 71 -3.27 9.41 21.04
N GLY A 72 -2.32 9.54 21.97
CA GLY A 72 -2.52 9.18 23.38
C GLY A 72 -2.68 7.68 23.65
N PHE A 73 -2.32 6.83 22.68
CA PHE A 73 -2.36 5.38 22.82
C PHE A 73 -1.12 4.85 23.56
N ALA A 74 -1.27 3.73 24.26
CA ALA A 74 -0.14 3.02 24.83
C ALA A 74 0.75 2.44 23.72
N GLU A 75 2.05 2.30 23.97
CA GLU A 75 3.01 1.78 23.00
C GLU A 75 2.69 0.35 22.54
N THR A 76 2.04 -0.43 23.40
CA THR A 76 1.63 -1.82 23.13
C THR A 76 0.24 -1.93 22.50
N ASP A 77 -0.46 -0.80 22.30
CA ASP A 77 -1.79 -0.81 21.74
C ASP A 77 -1.75 -1.14 20.23
N PRO A 78 -2.46 -2.18 19.76
CA PRO A 78 -2.50 -2.54 18.34
C PRO A 78 -3.40 -1.62 17.50
N ARG A 79 -4.28 -0.81 18.10
CA ARG A 79 -5.27 0.00 17.38
C ARG A 79 -4.64 1.04 16.44
N PRO A 80 -3.62 1.84 16.86
CA PRO A 80 -3.01 2.82 15.98
C PRO A 80 -2.37 2.19 14.74
N MET A 81 -1.70 1.03 14.91
CA MET A 81 -1.16 0.26 13.78
C MET A 81 -2.28 -0.24 12.86
N ALA A 82 -3.35 -0.81 13.41
CA ALA A 82 -4.46 -1.32 12.60
C ALA A 82 -5.17 -0.20 11.81
N ILE A 83 -5.44 0.93 12.44
CA ILE A 83 -6.07 2.10 11.80
C ILE A 83 -5.12 2.70 10.77
N GLY A 84 -3.86 2.93 11.13
CA GLY A 84 -2.86 3.53 10.27
C GLY A 84 -2.55 2.69 9.03
N TYR A 85 -2.25 1.40 9.22
CA TYR A 85 -2.10 0.45 8.12
C TYR A 85 -3.37 0.35 7.28
N GLY A 86 -4.52 0.37 7.94
CA GLY A 86 -5.81 0.27 7.28
C GLY A 86 -6.12 1.48 6.40
N ILE A 87 -5.86 2.70 6.85
CA ILE A 87 -5.98 3.93 6.06
C ILE A 87 -4.97 3.91 4.91
N ALA A 88 -3.70 3.60 5.21
CA ALA A 88 -2.65 3.50 4.20
C ALA A 88 -3.01 2.53 3.09
N SER A 89 -3.67 1.41 3.42
CA SER A 89 -4.03 0.39 2.43
C SER A 89 -5.35 0.67 1.71
N THR A 90 -6.36 1.20 2.43
CA THR A 90 -7.68 1.47 1.87
C THR A 90 -7.67 2.69 0.94
N GLY A 91 -6.88 3.72 1.26
CA GLY A 91 -6.74 4.93 0.43
C GLY A 91 -6.37 4.64 -1.03
N PRO A 92 -5.31 3.87 -1.31
CA PRO A 92 -4.97 3.39 -2.65
C PRO A 92 -6.12 2.67 -3.35
N LEU A 93 -6.76 1.70 -2.70
CA LEU A 93 -7.84 0.90 -3.31
C LEU A 93 -9.03 1.79 -3.70
N LEU A 94 -9.40 2.72 -2.83
CA LEU A 94 -10.44 3.71 -3.11
C LEU A 94 -10.02 4.65 -4.24
N ALA A 95 -8.80 5.17 -4.23
CA ALA A 95 -8.32 6.07 -5.27
C ALA A 95 -8.30 5.40 -6.65
N LEU A 96 -7.80 4.16 -6.75
CA LEU A 96 -7.82 3.39 -7.99
C LEU A 96 -9.25 3.23 -8.51
N THR A 97 -10.18 2.89 -7.63
CA THR A 97 -11.60 2.68 -7.99
C THR A 97 -12.26 3.99 -8.41
N LEU A 98 -12.24 5.00 -7.54
CA LEU A 98 -12.95 6.27 -7.72
C LEU A 98 -12.39 7.07 -8.89
N ILE A 99 -11.07 7.18 -9.03
CA ILE A 99 -10.46 7.91 -10.16
C ILE A 99 -10.80 7.20 -11.47
N SER A 100 -10.78 5.87 -11.51
CA SER A 100 -11.16 5.13 -12.71
C SER A 100 -12.62 5.34 -13.07
N LEU A 101 -13.52 5.31 -12.09
CA LEU A 101 -14.95 5.59 -12.28
C LEU A 101 -15.18 7.01 -12.82
N VAL A 102 -14.60 8.04 -12.17
CA VAL A 102 -14.77 9.45 -12.55
C VAL A 102 -14.16 9.75 -13.92
N THR A 103 -13.08 9.08 -14.29
CA THR A 103 -12.42 9.27 -15.60
C THR A 103 -12.97 8.37 -16.70
N GLY A 104 -13.99 7.55 -16.42
CA GLY A 104 -14.59 6.62 -17.38
C GLY A 104 -13.65 5.49 -17.82
N ARG A 105 -12.66 5.14 -16.99
CA ARG A 105 -11.63 4.14 -17.29
C ARG A 105 -11.92 2.81 -16.61
N SER A 106 -11.34 1.74 -17.15
CA SER A 106 -11.45 0.41 -16.55
C SER A 106 -10.78 0.35 -15.18
N ILE A 107 -11.56 0.03 -14.15
CA ILE A 107 -11.08 -0.20 -12.78
C ILE A 107 -10.08 -1.35 -12.77
N ARG A 108 -10.38 -2.44 -13.51
CA ARG A 108 -9.49 -3.61 -13.59
C ARG A 108 -8.12 -3.23 -14.14
N GLU A 109 -8.08 -2.42 -15.21
CA GLU A 109 -6.82 -1.92 -15.79
C GLU A 109 -6.05 -1.04 -14.79
N ALA A 110 -6.73 -0.24 -13.99
CA ALA A 110 -6.08 0.58 -12.96
C ALA A 110 -5.40 -0.25 -11.87
N TYR A 111 -6.05 -1.31 -11.40
CA TYR A 111 -5.49 -2.24 -10.42
C TYR A 111 -4.27 -2.99 -10.98
N VAL A 112 -4.34 -3.44 -12.24
CA VAL A 112 -3.21 -4.07 -12.94
C VAL A 112 -2.07 -3.07 -13.08
N ALA A 113 -2.36 -1.85 -13.56
CA ALA A 113 -1.39 -0.78 -13.72
C ALA A 113 -0.71 -0.42 -12.40
N PHE A 114 -1.47 -0.37 -11.31
CA PHE A 114 -0.92 -0.11 -9.99
C PHE A 114 0.06 -1.20 -9.57
N ALA A 115 -0.33 -2.48 -9.61
CA ALA A 115 0.57 -3.59 -9.27
C ALA A 115 1.85 -3.59 -10.09
N TRP A 116 1.72 -3.41 -11.41
CA TRP A 116 2.86 -3.34 -12.33
C TRP A 116 3.71 -2.08 -12.15
N GLY A 117 3.11 -0.99 -11.69
CA GLY A 117 3.80 0.23 -11.29
C GLY A 117 4.67 0.01 -10.05
N GLN A 118 4.25 -0.87 -9.14
CA GLN A 118 5.06 -1.32 -8.00
C GLN A 118 6.07 -2.41 -8.37
N GLY A 119 6.13 -2.86 -9.63
CA GLY A 119 7.00 -3.96 -10.05
C GLY A 119 6.63 -5.32 -9.44
N SER A 120 5.40 -5.50 -8.96
CA SER A 120 4.93 -6.73 -8.32
C SER A 120 3.71 -7.34 -9.04
N PRO A 121 3.48 -8.66 -8.91
CA PRO A 121 2.28 -9.29 -9.44
C PRO A 121 1.04 -8.85 -8.66
N ILE A 122 -0.12 -8.89 -9.32
CA ILE A 122 -1.40 -8.40 -8.77
C ILE A 122 -1.71 -9.04 -7.41
N TRP A 123 -1.50 -10.34 -7.26
CA TRP A 123 -1.77 -11.05 -6.01
C TRP A 123 -0.89 -10.57 -4.86
N ALA A 124 0.37 -10.18 -5.13
CA ALA A 124 1.28 -9.71 -4.09
C ALA A 124 0.89 -8.30 -3.62
N THR A 125 0.65 -7.39 -4.57
CA THR A 125 0.26 -6.01 -4.24
C THR A 125 -1.05 -5.97 -3.47
N HIS A 126 -2.09 -6.63 -3.99
CA HIS A 126 -3.43 -6.56 -3.39
C HIS A 126 -3.59 -7.52 -2.23
N GLY A 127 -2.84 -8.62 -2.19
CA GLY A 127 -2.77 -9.51 -1.03
C GLY A 127 -2.22 -8.81 0.21
N ILE A 128 -1.40 -7.77 0.05
CA ILE A 128 -0.98 -6.88 1.15
C ILE A 128 -2.08 -5.86 1.46
N LEU A 129 -2.59 -5.14 0.45
CA LEU A 129 -3.52 -4.03 0.70
C LEU A 129 -4.90 -4.46 1.24
N VAL A 130 -5.47 -5.56 0.76
CA VAL A 130 -6.83 -6.00 1.14
C VAL A 130 -6.96 -6.29 2.64
N PRO A 131 -6.02 -7.01 3.29
CA PRO A 131 -6.00 -7.13 4.75
C PRO A 131 -6.04 -5.80 5.51
N GLY A 132 -5.49 -4.72 4.95
CA GLY A 132 -5.58 -3.40 5.56
C GLY A 132 -7.01 -2.89 5.70
N VAL A 133 -7.89 -3.20 4.76
CA VAL A 133 -9.33 -2.84 4.87
C VAL A 133 -9.95 -3.51 6.10
N VAL A 134 -9.63 -4.78 6.34
CA VAL A 134 -10.09 -5.54 7.51
C VAL A 134 -9.51 -4.94 8.80
N ALA A 135 -8.22 -4.61 8.80
CA ALA A 135 -7.56 -3.96 9.93
C ALA A 135 -8.18 -2.59 10.25
N LEU A 136 -8.57 -1.81 9.24
CA LEU A 136 -9.26 -0.54 9.42
C LEU A 136 -10.61 -0.71 10.11
N ILE A 137 -11.45 -1.62 9.59
CA ILE A 137 -12.77 -1.89 10.13
C ILE A 137 -12.65 -2.32 11.60
N TRP A 138 -11.73 -3.24 11.89
CA TRP A 138 -11.48 -3.71 13.25
C TRP A 138 -10.99 -2.60 14.18
N GLY A 139 -10.00 -1.81 13.73
CA GLY A 139 -9.42 -0.72 14.52
C GLY A 139 -10.45 0.35 14.86
N LEU A 140 -11.29 0.73 13.90
CA LEU A 140 -12.38 1.69 14.11
C LEU A 140 -13.47 1.13 15.03
N ALA A 141 -13.86 -0.14 14.87
CA ALA A 141 -14.84 -0.78 15.75
C ALA A 141 -14.37 -0.80 17.22
N LYS A 142 -13.05 -0.89 17.45
CA LYS A 142 -12.42 -0.87 18.79
C LYS A 142 -12.13 0.52 19.35
N LEU A 143 -12.46 1.60 18.63
CA LEU A 143 -12.48 2.96 19.19
C LEU A 143 -13.80 3.27 19.89
N GLY A 144 -14.89 2.64 19.46
CA GLY A 144 -16.23 2.87 20.01
C GLY A 144 -16.62 1.97 21.18
N THR A 145 -15.70 1.13 21.67
CA THR A 145 -15.87 0.18 22.79
C THR A 145 -14.76 0.37 23.80
#